data_AF-A0A554KTR4-F1
#
_entry.id   AF-A0A554KTR4-F1
#
_cell.length_a   1.000
_cell.length_b   1.000
_cell.length_c   1.000
_cell.angle_alpha   90.00
_cell.angle_beta   90.00
_cell.angle_gamma   90.00
#
_symmetry.space_group_name_H-M   'P 1'
#
loop_
_entity.id
_entity.type
_entity.pdbx_description
1 polymer ?
#
loop_
_entity_poly.entity_id
_entity_poly.type
_entity_poly.pdbx_seq_one_letter_code
_entity_poly.pdbx_strand_id
1 'polypeptide(L)'
;MPGWIIAVRMKMKNNMDLIDFDLLKAHAIKKPKEFLYSHPEYRLSIWEWLKLKYFIFLRNHGYSVAAITKHKEFYGLDFFVNKHVLIPRPDTELMVTEVIEEIKKTNEKITLVDVGTGSSCIPISVLKNLPEPVPTYAIDISSQALKVAKKNAENYGIKIQFLRGNLLEPILQKISGKIISTANLPYLTEQQFKNEPSIAREPKNALVAKNNGLALYEELLQQIKTSGLDATIFLEIDPSQTEAINKLITKYLPESKIEIKKDLGGLNRLVKIS
;
A
#
# COMPACT_ATOMS: atom_id res chain seq x y z
N MET A 1 10.80 2.58 34.58
CA MET A 1 9.59 3.26 34.05
C MET A 1 9.09 4.28 35.08
N PRO A 2 8.85 5.55 34.70
CA PRO A 2 8.26 6.54 35.59
C PRO A 2 6.89 6.09 36.15
N GLY A 3 6.65 6.31 37.45
CA GLY A 3 5.48 5.79 38.18
C GLY A 3 4.09 6.21 37.63
N TRP A 4 4.00 7.32 36.90
CA TRP A 4 2.75 7.75 36.27
C TRP A 4 2.39 6.93 35.02
N ILE A 5 3.39 6.38 34.31
CA ILE A 5 3.18 5.46 33.19
C ILE A 5 2.55 4.17 33.70
N ILE A 6 3.01 3.69 34.85
CA ILE A 6 2.44 2.53 35.55
C ILE A 6 1.00 2.85 36.03
N ALA A 7 0.75 4.04 36.56
CA ALA A 7 -0.58 4.45 37.01
C ALA A 7 -1.60 4.60 35.85
N VAL A 8 -1.17 5.11 34.70
CA VAL A 8 -1.98 5.18 33.47
C VAL A 8 -2.24 3.76 32.92
N ARG A 9 -1.23 2.89 32.98
CA ARG A 9 -1.29 1.48 32.57
C ARG A 9 -2.17 0.62 33.49
N MET A 10 -2.20 0.90 34.79
CA MET A 10 -3.06 0.19 35.78
C MET A 10 -4.52 0.68 35.76
N LYS A 11 -4.78 1.95 35.42
CA LYS A 11 -6.15 2.48 35.30
C LYS A 11 -6.85 2.11 34.00
N MET A 12 -6.11 1.69 32.96
CA MET A 12 -6.69 1.27 31.69
C MET A 12 -6.75 -0.25 31.63
N LYS A 13 -7.93 -0.81 31.93
CA LYS A 13 -8.28 -2.18 31.53
C LYS A 13 -8.14 -2.26 30.00
N ASN A 14 -7.12 -2.99 29.49
CA ASN A 14 -7.07 -3.79 28.24
C ASN A 14 -5.76 -3.64 27.43
N ASN A 15 -5.10 -4.78 27.19
CA ASN A 15 -4.51 -5.33 25.95
C ASN A 15 -4.01 -4.41 24.80
N MET A 16 -3.56 -3.18 25.05
CA MET A 16 -2.90 -2.37 24.01
C MET A 16 -1.41 -2.70 23.94
N ASP A 17 -0.90 -2.95 22.74
CA ASP A 17 0.53 -3.14 22.48
C ASP A 17 1.33 -1.90 22.93
N LEU A 18 2.48 -2.12 23.58
CA LEU A 18 3.38 -1.06 24.01
C LEU A 18 3.90 -0.23 22.84
N ILE A 19 4.13 -0.87 21.69
CA ILE A 19 4.59 -0.18 20.47
C ILE A 19 3.52 0.79 20.00
N ASP A 20 2.26 0.36 19.95
CA ASP A 20 1.14 1.23 19.58
C ASP A 20 1.02 2.41 20.54
N PHE A 21 1.11 2.16 21.85
CA PHE A 21 1.06 3.23 22.85
C PHE A 21 2.17 4.26 22.68
N ASP A 22 3.42 3.81 22.48
CA ASP A 22 4.57 4.69 22.27
C ASP A 22 4.43 5.51 20.99
N LEU A 23 3.94 4.92 19.89
CA LEU A 23 3.67 5.62 18.64
C LEU A 23 2.57 6.69 18.81
N LEU A 24 1.47 6.37 19.49
CA LEU A 24 0.39 7.32 19.74
C LEU A 24 0.82 8.45 20.69
N LYS A 25 1.65 8.13 21.69
CA LYS A 25 2.24 9.13 22.61
C LYS A 25 3.18 10.06 21.87
N ALA A 26 4.09 9.52 21.06
CA ALA A 26 5.01 10.30 20.21
C ALA A 26 4.23 11.24 19.28
N HIS A 27 3.15 10.74 18.67
CA HIS A 27 2.27 11.54 17.84
C HIS A 27 1.54 12.64 18.61
N ALA A 28 1.06 12.38 19.83
CA ALA A 28 0.37 13.38 20.66
C ALA A 28 1.25 14.59 21.03
N ILE A 29 2.54 14.33 21.26
CA ILE A 29 3.54 15.35 21.62
C ILE A 29 4.27 15.94 20.40
N LYS A 30 4.00 15.43 19.19
CA LYS A 30 4.68 15.80 17.94
C LYS A 30 6.20 15.67 18.01
N LYS A 31 6.68 14.55 18.57
CA LYS A 31 8.10 14.20 18.65
C LYS A 31 8.32 12.81 18.04
N PRO A 32 9.53 12.52 17.55
CA PRO A 32 9.88 11.17 17.11
C PRO A 32 9.87 10.19 18.30
N LYS A 33 9.69 8.88 18.07
CA LYS A 33 9.58 7.90 19.17
C LYS A 33 10.86 7.86 20.01
N GLU A 34 12.01 8.12 19.39
CA GLU A 34 13.34 8.18 19.98
C GLU A 34 13.41 9.22 21.11
N PHE A 35 12.61 10.29 21.01
CA PHE A 35 12.49 11.30 22.07
C PHE A 35 11.95 10.70 23.37
N LEU A 36 11.00 9.76 23.29
CA LEU A 36 10.40 9.13 24.47
C LEU A 36 11.40 8.29 25.27
N TYR A 37 12.38 7.69 24.58
CA TYR A 37 13.42 6.87 25.22
C TYR A 37 14.58 7.72 25.75
N SER A 38 14.92 8.80 25.05
CA SER A 38 16.00 9.71 25.46
C SER A 38 15.61 10.69 26.58
N HIS A 39 14.31 10.96 26.76
CA HIS A 39 13.80 11.90 27.77
C HIS A 39 12.70 11.25 28.64
N PRO A 40 13.04 10.21 29.44
CA PRO A 40 12.06 9.51 30.28
C PRO A 40 11.40 10.41 31.34
N GLU A 41 12.03 11.53 31.68
CA GLU A 41 11.53 12.56 32.60
C GLU A 41 10.43 13.45 32.00
N TYR A 42 10.22 13.42 30.68
CA TYR A 42 9.24 14.27 29.99
C TYR A 42 7.83 14.07 30.56
N ARG A 43 7.23 15.18 31.00
CA ARG A 43 5.86 15.22 31.52
C ARG A 43 4.92 15.80 30.48
N LEU A 44 3.84 15.08 30.20
CA LEU A 44 2.80 15.55 29.29
C LEU A 44 2.11 16.79 29.87
N SER A 45 1.93 17.81 29.05
CA SER A 45 0.97 18.88 29.30
C SER A 45 -0.47 18.34 29.31
N ILE A 46 -1.40 19.12 29.87
CA ILE A 46 -2.83 18.77 29.88
C ILE A 46 -3.36 18.51 28.46
N TRP A 47 -2.92 19.30 27.47
CA TRP A 47 -3.34 19.20 26.08
C TRP A 47 -2.81 17.94 25.39
N GLU A 48 -1.53 17.60 25.60
CA GLU A 48 -0.94 16.37 25.08
C GLU A 48 -1.60 15.14 25.68
N TRP A 49 -1.91 15.19 26.98
CA TRP A 49 -2.63 14.10 27.64
C TRP A 49 -4.05 13.92 27.13
N LEU A 50 -4.80 15.02 26.90
CA LEU A 50 -6.13 14.95 26.30
C LEU A 50 -6.09 14.37 24.87
N LYS A 51 -5.09 14.75 24.06
CA LYS A 51 -4.87 14.16 22.72
C LYS A 51 -4.55 12.66 22.81
N LEU A 52 -3.62 12.29 23.68
CA LEU A 52 -3.25 10.88 23.87
C LEU A 52 -4.45 10.04 24.31
N LYS A 53 -5.27 10.55 25.24
CA LYS A 53 -6.52 9.91 25.63
C LYS A 53 -7.48 9.70 24.46
N TYR A 54 -7.64 10.71 23.61
CA TYR A 54 -8.47 10.60 22.41
C TYR A 54 -7.92 9.55 21.42
N PHE A 55 -6.61 9.49 21.22
CA PHE A 55 -5.99 8.48 20.35
C PHE A 55 -6.15 7.06 20.90
N ILE A 56 -5.97 6.89 22.20
CA ILE A 56 -6.21 5.60 22.88
C ILE A 56 -7.68 5.19 22.74
N PHE A 57 -8.60 6.14 22.92
CA PHE A 57 -10.02 5.90 22.68
C PHE A 57 -10.26 5.39 21.25
N LEU A 58 -9.71 6.05 20.23
CA LEU A 58 -9.83 5.58 18.84
C LEU A 58 -9.22 4.19 18.64
N ARG A 59 -8.02 3.94 19.18
CA ARG A 59 -7.35 2.64 19.05
C ARG A 59 -8.16 1.50 19.66
N ASN A 60 -8.75 1.72 20.82
CA ASN A 60 -9.64 0.76 21.49
C ASN A 60 -10.96 0.51 20.73
N HIS A 61 -11.35 1.40 19.81
CA HIS A 61 -12.50 1.24 18.92
C HIS A 61 -12.12 0.69 17.53
N GLY A 62 -10.93 0.08 17.41
CA GLY A 62 -10.49 -0.65 16.23
C GLY A 62 -9.81 0.19 15.15
N TYR A 63 -9.54 1.48 15.40
CA TYR A 63 -8.73 2.27 14.46
C TYR A 63 -7.27 1.79 14.50
N SER A 64 -6.66 1.58 13.34
CA SER A 64 -5.22 1.31 13.26
C SER A 64 -4.40 2.53 13.66
N VAL A 65 -3.15 2.33 14.10
CA VAL A 65 -2.25 3.44 14.44
C VAL A 65 -2.07 4.37 13.25
N ALA A 66 -1.84 3.83 12.05
CA ALA A 66 -1.72 4.64 10.83
C ALA A 66 -2.99 5.45 10.50
N ALA A 67 -4.18 4.91 10.77
CA ALA A 67 -5.43 5.67 10.61
C ALA A 67 -5.55 6.82 11.61
N ILE A 68 -5.00 6.67 12.82
CA ILE A 68 -4.99 7.71 13.86
C ILE A 68 -3.94 8.77 13.54
N THR A 69 -2.69 8.35 13.28
CA THR A 69 -1.56 9.24 13.04
C THR A 69 -1.61 9.90 11.66
N LYS A 70 -2.32 9.31 10.69
CA LYS A 70 -2.36 9.67 9.26
C LYS A 70 -1.06 9.40 8.50
N HIS A 71 -0.21 8.55 9.05
CA HIS A 71 1.12 8.26 8.54
C HIS A 71 1.40 6.76 8.58
N LYS A 72 2.08 6.24 7.55
CA LYS A 72 2.49 4.85 7.46
C LYS A 72 3.86 4.76 6.80
N GLU A 73 4.82 4.20 7.53
CA GLU A 73 6.10 3.79 6.98
C GLU A 73 5.92 2.61 6.02
N PHE A 74 6.56 2.70 4.85
CA PHE A 74 6.62 1.69 3.81
C PHE A 74 7.93 1.85 3.03
N TYR A 75 8.70 0.79 2.89
CA TYR A 75 9.99 0.77 2.19
C TYR A 75 10.97 1.87 2.65
N GLY A 76 11.00 2.13 3.96
CA GLY A 76 11.83 3.18 4.58
C GLY A 76 11.36 4.62 4.35
N LEU A 77 10.18 4.82 3.76
CA LEU A 77 9.57 6.12 3.49
C LEU A 77 8.28 6.27 4.31
N ASP A 78 8.02 7.48 4.83
CA ASP A 78 6.78 7.82 5.53
C ASP A 78 5.71 8.39 4.59
N PHE A 79 4.58 7.70 4.43
CA PHE A 79 3.49 8.12 3.56
C PHE A 79 2.32 8.70 4.34
N PHE A 80 1.80 9.83 3.88
CA PHE A 80 0.51 10.32 4.35
C PHE A 80 -0.61 9.39 3.86
N VAL A 81 -1.47 8.97 4.79
CA VAL A 81 -2.63 8.11 4.53
C VAL A 81 -3.89 8.65 5.18
N ASN A 82 -5.03 8.33 4.62
CA ASN A 82 -6.33 8.66 5.20
C ASN A 82 -7.37 7.59 4.81
N LYS A 83 -8.65 7.84 5.15
CA LYS A 83 -9.77 6.92 4.89
C LYS A 83 -10.06 6.63 3.40
N HIS A 84 -9.39 7.31 2.47
CA HIS A 84 -9.62 7.18 1.03
C HIS A 84 -8.60 6.28 0.34
N VAL A 85 -7.59 5.77 1.05
CA VAL A 85 -6.57 4.87 0.52
C VAL A 85 -6.42 3.64 1.41
N LEU A 86 -5.99 2.53 0.82
CA LEU A 86 -5.49 1.36 1.53
C LEU A 86 -4.22 1.76 2.30
N ILE A 87 -4.11 1.32 3.56
CA ILE A 87 -2.88 1.52 4.33
C ILE A 87 -1.81 0.60 3.75
N PRO A 88 -0.62 1.11 3.33
CA PRO A 88 0.46 0.29 2.79
C PRO A 88 0.80 -0.90 3.69
N ARG A 89 0.95 -2.08 3.07
CA ARG A 89 1.23 -3.34 3.77
C ARG A 89 2.70 -3.73 3.59
N PRO A 90 3.36 -4.32 4.61
CA PRO A 90 4.74 -4.79 4.48
C PRO A 90 4.92 -5.80 3.35
N ASP A 91 3.93 -6.68 3.13
CA ASP A 91 4.01 -7.71 2.08
C ASP A 91 4.14 -7.11 0.66
N THR A 92 3.60 -5.89 0.45
CA THR A 92 3.70 -5.14 -0.81
C THR A 92 5.13 -4.65 -1.12
N GLU A 93 6.02 -4.61 -0.12
CA GLU A 93 7.43 -4.23 -0.32
C GLU A 93 8.20 -5.23 -1.20
N LEU A 94 7.74 -6.49 -1.26
CA LEU A 94 8.26 -7.48 -2.20
C LEU A 94 8.09 -7.01 -3.65
N MET A 95 6.93 -6.46 -4.00
CA MET A 95 6.66 -5.93 -5.34
C MET A 95 7.63 -4.81 -5.71
N VAL A 96 7.89 -3.88 -4.78
CA VAL A 96 8.84 -2.77 -5.00
C VAL A 96 10.23 -3.31 -5.33
N THR A 97 10.70 -4.29 -4.56
CA THR A 97 12.02 -4.91 -4.73
C THR A 97 12.15 -5.54 -6.11
N GLU A 98 11.16 -6.35 -6.50
CA GLU A 98 11.15 -7.06 -7.78
C GLU A 98 11.05 -6.14 -8.99
N VAL A 99 10.26 -5.06 -8.88
CA VAL A 99 10.16 -4.04 -9.94
C VAL A 99 11.48 -3.29 -10.11
N ILE A 100 12.16 -2.93 -9.03
CA ILE A 100 13.48 -2.28 -9.10
C ILE A 100 14.49 -3.20 -9.79
N GLU A 101 14.50 -4.49 -9.43
CA GLU A 101 15.37 -5.46 -10.09
C GLU A 101 15.06 -5.60 -11.59
N GLU A 102 13.78 -5.64 -11.96
CA GLU A 102 13.37 -5.76 -13.35
C GLU A 102 13.80 -4.54 -14.18
N ILE A 103 13.61 -3.33 -13.63
CA ILE A 103 14.05 -2.08 -14.26
C ILE A 103 15.57 -2.06 -14.43
N LYS A 104 16.34 -2.60 -13.46
CA LYS A 104 17.81 -2.64 -13.54
C LYS A 104 18.33 -3.69 -14.54
N LYS A 105 17.56 -4.75 -14.80
CA LYS A 105 17.93 -5.82 -15.75
C LYS A 105 17.71 -5.41 -17.21
N THR A 106 16.81 -4.45 -17.46
CA THR A 106 16.52 -3.98 -18.81
C THR A 106 17.43 -2.83 -19.22
N ASN A 107 17.95 -2.90 -20.45
CA ASN A 107 18.65 -1.77 -21.10
C ASN A 107 17.71 -0.94 -21.98
N GLU A 108 16.43 -1.31 -22.05
CA GLU A 108 15.44 -0.64 -22.88
C GLU A 108 14.77 0.50 -22.13
N LYS A 109 14.27 1.50 -22.87
CA LYS A 109 13.41 2.52 -22.28
C LYS A 109 12.09 1.90 -21.87
N ILE A 110 11.78 1.94 -20.58
CA ILE A 110 10.51 1.45 -20.03
C ILE A 110 9.65 2.59 -19.50
N THR A 111 8.36 2.33 -19.41
CA THR A 111 7.41 3.16 -18.66
C THR A 111 6.87 2.36 -17.48
N LEU A 112 6.96 2.91 -16.27
CA LEU A 112 6.34 2.33 -15.07
C LEU A 112 4.87 2.74 -15.01
N VAL A 113 3.98 1.78 -14.78
CA VAL A 113 2.55 2.01 -14.62
C VAL A 113 2.06 1.37 -13.33
N ASP A 114 1.52 2.18 -12.42
CA ASP A 114 0.93 1.69 -11.17
C ASP A 114 -0.59 1.76 -11.22
N VAL A 115 -1.24 0.59 -11.15
CA VAL A 115 -2.68 0.42 -11.33
C VAL A 115 -3.35 0.22 -9.97
N GLY A 116 -4.30 1.10 -9.63
CA GLY A 116 -4.89 1.17 -8.30
C GLY A 116 -3.96 1.84 -7.28
N THR A 117 -3.35 2.96 -7.67
CA THR A 117 -2.17 3.51 -6.96
C THR A 117 -2.41 3.86 -5.48
N GLY A 118 -3.64 4.14 -5.06
CA GLY A 118 -3.95 4.45 -3.67
C GLY A 118 -3.14 5.64 -3.12
N SER A 119 -2.21 5.36 -2.21
CA SER A 119 -1.28 6.35 -1.62
C SER A 119 -0.06 6.65 -2.50
N SER A 120 0.12 5.93 -3.62
CA SER A 120 1.30 5.91 -4.49
C SER A 120 2.57 5.39 -3.83
N CYS A 121 2.43 4.60 -2.75
CA CYS A 121 3.57 4.06 -2.02
C CYS A 121 4.47 3.18 -2.89
N ILE A 122 3.92 2.38 -3.81
CA ILE A 122 4.69 1.52 -4.73
C ILE A 122 5.57 2.35 -5.67
N PRO A 123 5.02 3.18 -6.60
CA PRO A 123 5.83 3.87 -7.60
C PRO A 123 6.77 4.91 -6.99
N ILE A 124 6.38 5.58 -5.89
CA ILE A 124 7.29 6.50 -5.18
C ILE A 124 8.48 5.75 -4.61
N SER A 125 8.25 4.59 -3.97
CA SER A 125 9.35 3.78 -3.40
C SER A 125 10.28 3.23 -4.48
N VAL A 126 9.73 2.79 -5.61
CA VAL A 126 10.53 2.39 -6.78
C VAL A 126 11.40 3.56 -7.26
N LEU A 127 10.80 4.73 -7.56
CA LEU A 127 11.52 5.88 -8.10
C LEU A 127 12.58 6.45 -7.15
N LYS A 128 12.37 6.36 -5.83
CA LYS A 128 13.36 6.79 -4.83
C LYS A 128 14.60 5.88 -4.76
N ASN A 129 14.51 4.66 -5.29
CA ASN A 129 15.57 3.64 -5.23
C ASN A 129 16.16 3.29 -6.61
N LEU A 130 15.78 4.02 -7.65
CA LEU A 130 16.39 3.95 -8.97
C LEU A 130 17.49 5.01 -9.13
N PRO A 131 18.57 4.71 -9.87
CA PRO A 131 19.62 5.69 -10.14
C PRO A 131 19.15 6.79 -11.09
N GLU A 132 18.26 6.46 -12.03
CA GLU A 132 17.72 7.35 -13.04
C GLU A 132 16.19 7.33 -13.00
N PRO A 133 15.52 8.48 -13.23
CA PRO A 133 14.07 8.55 -13.23
C PRO A 133 13.49 7.85 -14.46
N VAL A 134 12.44 7.06 -14.26
CA VAL A 134 11.67 6.44 -15.35
C VAL A 134 10.32 7.15 -15.55
N PRO A 135 9.85 7.33 -16.79
CA PRO A 135 8.49 7.81 -17.05
C PRO A 135 7.48 6.95 -16.28
N THR A 136 6.63 7.59 -15.48
CA THR A 136 5.73 6.87 -14.57
C THR A 136 4.31 7.42 -14.64
N TYR A 137 3.34 6.51 -14.78
CA TYR A 137 1.91 6.77 -14.66
C TYR A 137 1.35 6.07 -13.42
N ALA A 138 0.50 6.77 -12.67
CA ALA A 138 -0.22 6.19 -11.55
C ALA A 138 -1.72 6.42 -11.76
N ILE A 139 -2.47 5.31 -11.78
CA ILE A 139 -3.87 5.30 -12.16
C ILE A 139 -4.71 4.84 -10.97
N ASP A 140 -5.79 5.56 -10.71
CA ASP A 140 -6.77 5.15 -9.71
C ASP A 140 -8.17 5.64 -10.12
N ILE A 141 -9.19 4.83 -9.84
CA ILE A 141 -10.59 5.20 -10.11
C ILE A 141 -11.07 6.32 -9.17
N SER A 142 -10.48 6.39 -7.97
CA SER A 142 -10.82 7.31 -6.91
C SER A 142 -10.06 8.63 -7.02
N SER A 143 -10.80 9.70 -7.31
CA SER A 143 -10.25 11.06 -7.27
C SER A 143 -9.70 11.45 -5.89
N GLN A 144 -10.22 10.85 -4.81
CA GLN A 144 -9.76 11.10 -3.45
C GLN A 144 -8.43 10.38 -3.17
N ALA A 145 -8.24 9.16 -3.69
CA ALA A 145 -6.96 8.45 -3.63
C ALA A 145 -5.89 9.24 -4.40
N LEU A 146 -6.19 9.71 -5.61
CA LEU A 146 -5.26 10.52 -6.40
C LEU A 146 -4.84 11.83 -5.70
N LYS A 147 -5.68 12.43 -4.85
CA LYS A 147 -5.28 13.59 -4.03
C LYS A 147 -4.24 13.21 -2.97
N VAL A 148 -4.36 12.03 -2.36
CA VAL A 148 -3.38 11.50 -1.41
C VAL A 148 -2.08 11.16 -2.13
N ALA A 149 -2.18 10.43 -3.25
CA ALA A 149 -1.05 10.07 -4.10
C ALA A 149 -0.22 11.29 -4.53
N LYS A 150 -0.88 12.35 -5.04
CA LYS A 150 -0.22 13.61 -5.42
C LYS A 150 0.51 14.27 -4.26
N LYS A 151 -0.14 14.36 -3.10
CA LYS A 151 0.48 14.92 -1.89
C LYS A 151 1.74 14.14 -1.48
N ASN A 152 1.70 12.81 -1.54
CA ASN A 152 2.89 12.00 -1.25
C ASN A 152 4.00 12.22 -2.28
N ALA A 153 3.67 12.27 -3.57
CA ALA A 153 4.65 12.53 -4.63
C ALA A 153 5.31 13.92 -4.47
N GLU A 154 4.52 14.94 -4.14
CA GLU A 154 5.00 16.29 -3.82
C GLU A 154 5.94 16.29 -2.61
N ASN A 155 5.59 15.60 -1.52
CA ASN A 155 6.43 15.49 -0.32
C ASN A 155 7.81 14.90 -0.61
N TYR A 156 7.92 14.00 -1.59
CA TYR A 156 9.17 13.35 -1.97
C TYR A 156 9.85 13.99 -3.19
N GLY A 157 9.27 15.04 -3.79
CA GLY A 157 9.78 15.68 -5.00
C GLY A 157 9.77 14.77 -6.23
N ILE A 158 8.89 13.77 -6.25
CA ILE A 158 8.84 12.74 -7.30
C ILE A 158 7.78 13.13 -8.35
N LYS A 159 8.17 13.08 -9.64
CA LYS A 159 7.29 13.40 -10.76
C LYS A 159 6.59 12.14 -11.27
N ILE A 160 5.26 12.09 -11.09
CA ILE A 160 4.39 11.02 -11.59
C ILE A 160 3.22 11.63 -12.34
N GLN A 161 2.81 11.01 -13.46
CA GLN A 161 1.60 11.39 -14.17
C GLN A 161 0.38 10.66 -13.58
N PHE A 162 -0.45 11.41 -12.85
CA PHE A 162 -1.65 10.86 -12.21
C PHE A 162 -2.86 10.93 -13.14
N LEU A 163 -3.47 9.78 -13.41
CA LEU A 163 -4.65 9.68 -14.26
C LEU A 163 -5.81 9.06 -13.48
N ARG A 164 -7.01 9.62 -13.67
CA ARG A 164 -8.24 9.00 -13.16
C ARG A 164 -8.84 8.12 -14.23
N GLY A 165 -9.13 6.88 -13.88
CA GLY A 165 -9.88 5.99 -14.75
C GLY A 165 -9.81 4.56 -14.25
N ASN A 166 -10.33 3.66 -15.07
CA ASN A 166 -10.41 2.26 -14.76
C ASN A 166 -9.19 1.52 -15.33
N LEU A 167 -8.39 0.93 -14.45
CA LEU A 167 -7.21 0.14 -14.78
C LEU A 167 -6.31 0.86 -15.81
N LEU A 168 -5.99 0.25 -16.95
CA LEU A 168 -5.10 0.82 -17.98
C LEU A 168 -5.82 1.72 -19.00
N GLU A 169 -7.15 1.81 -18.99
CA GLU A 169 -7.92 2.58 -19.99
C GLU A 169 -7.34 3.98 -20.26
N PRO A 170 -6.93 4.78 -19.24
CA PRO A 170 -6.44 6.14 -19.48
C PRO A 170 -5.13 6.24 -20.27
N ILE A 171 -4.39 5.13 -20.42
CA ILE A 171 -3.07 5.09 -21.06
C ILE A 171 -3.00 4.23 -22.33
N LEU A 172 -3.99 3.37 -22.60
CA LEU A 172 -3.96 2.44 -23.74
C LEU A 172 -3.67 3.12 -25.10
N GLN A 173 -4.02 4.41 -25.25
CA GLN A 173 -3.77 5.19 -26.47
C GLN A 173 -2.67 6.25 -26.32
N LYS A 174 -2.07 6.38 -25.13
CA LYS A 174 -1.10 7.44 -24.80
C LYS A 174 0.33 6.96 -24.79
N ILE A 175 0.54 5.66 -24.61
CA ILE A 175 1.86 5.07 -24.49
C ILE A 175 2.05 3.96 -25.51
N SER A 176 3.30 3.76 -25.90
CA SER A 176 3.74 2.70 -26.80
C SER A 176 5.08 2.17 -26.29
N GLY A 177 5.39 0.92 -26.63
CA GLY A 177 6.64 0.27 -26.22
C GLY A 177 6.48 -0.50 -24.91
N LYS A 178 7.62 -0.71 -24.24
CA LYS A 178 7.71 -1.58 -23.08
C LYS A 178 7.23 -0.92 -21.79
N ILE A 179 6.36 -1.62 -21.07
CA ILE A 179 5.86 -1.20 -19.78
C ILE A 179 6.22 -2.20 -18.69
N ILE A 180 6.42 -1.68 -17.48
CA ILE A 180 6.38 -2.48 -16.26
C ILE A 180 5.14 -2.02 -15.49
N SER A 181 4.17 -2.92 -15.30
CA SER A 181 2.91 -2.62 -14.62
C SER A 181 2.90 -3.23 -13.22
N THR A 182 2.56 -2.44 -12.22
CA THR A 182 2.29 -2.90 -10.85
C THR A 182 0.79 -2.81 -10.55
N ALA A 183 0.26 -3.78 -9.82
CA ALA A 183 -1.14 -3.78 -9.40
C ALA A 183 -1.30 -4.50 -8.06
N ASN A 184 -1.57 -3.73 -7.00
CA ASN A 184 -2.13 -4.25 -5.75
C ASN A 184 -3.62 -3.89 -5.72
N LEU A 185 -4.42 -4.72 -6.37
CA LEU A 185 -5.85 -4.48 -6.53
C LEU A 185 -6.64 -5.13 -5.41
N PRO A 186 -7.86 -4.63 -5.12
CA PRO A 186 -8.76 -5.26 -4.16
C PRO A 186 -8.92 -6.76 -4.46
N TYR A 187 -8.57 -7.62 -3.51
CA TYR A 187 -8.62 -9.08 -3.69
C TYR A 187 -9.50 -9.81 -2.67
N LEU A 188 -10.03 -9.12 -1.65
CA LEU A 188 -10.90 -9.75 -0.66
C LEU A 188 -12.33 -9.93 -1.19
N THR A 189 -13.00 -10.96 -0.69
CA THR A 189 -14.45 -11.11 -0.84
C THR A 189 -15.21 -10.27 0.19
N GLU A 190 -16.51 -10.05 -0.04
CA GLU A 190 -17.36 -9.39 0.97
C GLU A 190 -17.38 -10.11 2.32
N GLN A 191 -17.27 -11.44 2.30
CA GLN A 191 -17.28 -12.25 3.51
C GLN A 191 -15.97 -12.12 4.29
N GLN A 192 -14.82 -12.14 3.60
CA GLN A 192 -13.52 -11.90 4.23
C GLN A 192 -13.44 -10.49 4.86
N PHE A 193 -13.94 -9.46 4.15
CA PHE A 193 -13.95 -8.10 4.68
C PHE A 193 -14.80 -7.96 5.96
N LYS A 194 -15.96 -8.63 6.04
CA LYS A 194 -16.79 -8.61 7.26
C LYS A 194 -16.15 -9.29 8.46
N ASN A 195 -15.27 -10.27 8.21
CA ASN A 195 -14.66 -11.08 9.25
C ASN A 195 -13.34 -10.51 9.79
N GLU A 196 -12.84 -9.39 9.23
CA GLU A 196 -11.55 -8.79 9.60
C GLU A 196 -11.75 -7.38 10.21
N PRO A 197 -11.84 -7.25 11.55
CA PRO A 197 -12.13 -5.98 12.21
C PRO A 197 -11.06 -4.91 11.96
N SER A 198 -9.82 -5.32 11.71
CA SER A 198 -8.67 -4.44 11.54
C SER A 198 -8.75 -3.57 10.27
N ILE A 199 -9.46 -4.06 9.24
CA ILE A 199 -9.64 -3.39 7.94
C ILE A 199 -11.06 -2.84 7.76
N ALA A 200 -11.97 -3.05 8.72
CA ALA A 200 -13.38 -2.64 8.62
C ALA A 200 -13.58 -1.12 8.42
N ARG A 201 -12.55 -0.31 8.69
CA ARG A 201 -12.56 1.16 8.55
C ARG A 201 -11.79 1.67 7.33
N GLU A 202 -11.22 0.78 6.54
CA GLU A 202 -10.53 1.09 5.28
C GLU A 202 -11.54 1.10 4.12
N PRO A 203 -11.26 1.80 3.01
CA PRO A 203 -12.22 1.96 1.91
C PRO A 203 -12.59 0.60 1.30
N LYS A 204 -13.87 0.21 1.36
CA LYS A 204 -14.37 -1.10 0.88
C LYS A 204 -13.98 -1.37 -0.57
N ASN A 205 -14.02 -0.35 -1.44
CA ASN A 205 -13.65 -0.46 -2.84
C ASN A 205 -12.14 -0.69 -3.06
N ALA A 206 -11.29 -0.47 -2.06
CA ALA A 206 -9.87 -0.80 -2.09
C ALA A 206 -9.57 -2.22 -1.57
N LEU A 207 -10.57 -2.91 -1.02
CA LEU A 207 -10.41 -4.22 -0.37
C LEU A 207 -11.24 -5.31 -1.03
N VAL A 208 -12.47 -5.01 -1.44
CA VAL A 208 -13.43 -6.00 -1.95
C VAL A 208 -13.50 -6.00 -3.47
N ALA A 209 -13.36 -7.18 -4.07
CA ALA A 209 -13.66 -7.40 -5.49
C ALA A 209 -14.67 -8.54 -5.69
N LYS A 210 -15.35 -8.52 -6.85
CA LYS A 210 -16.28 -9.58 -7.28
C LYS A 210 -15.49 -10.81 -7.76
N ASN A 211 -16.19 -11.92 -7.98
CA ASN A 211 -15.63 -13.16 -8.52
C ASN A 211 -14.43 -13.70 -7.72
N ASN A 212 -14.63 -13.88 -6.41
CA ASN A 212 -13.58 -14.32 -5.47
C ASN A 212 -12.30 -13.45 -5.50
N GLY A 213 -12.47 -12.16 -5.76
CA GLY A 213 -11.37 -11.19 -5.77
C GLY A 213 -10.59 -11.09 -7.08
N LEU A 214 -11.01 -11.77 -8.15
CA LEU A 214 -10.25 -11.84 -9.41
C LEU A 214 -10.81 -10.98 -10.54
N ALA A 215 -11.99 -10.38 -10.38
CA ALA A 215 -12.65 -9.65 -11.48
C ALA A 215 -11.78 -8.52 -12.07
N LEU A 216 -11.09 -7.76 -11.22
CA LEU A 216 -10.23 -6.67 -11.68
C LEU A 216 -8.94 -7.20 -12.34
N TYR A 217 -8.43 -8.35 -11.90
CA TYR A 217 -7.31 -9.00 -12.58
C TYR A 217 -7.71 -9.55 -13.95
N GLU A 218 -8.91 -10.12 -14.10
CA GLU A 218 -9.43 -10.56 -15.40
C GLU A 218 -9.54 -9.40 -16.38
N GLU A 219 -10.09 -8.27 -15.92
CA GLU A 219 -10.24 -7.07 -16.72
C GLU A 219 -8.88 -6.45 -17.10
N LEU A 220 -7.93 -6.39 -16.16
CA LEU A 220 -6.57 -5.90 -16.42
C LEU A 220 -5.87 -6.77 -17.48
N LEU A 221 -5.93 -8.09 -17.35
CA LEU A 221 -5.34 -9.02 -18.32
C LEU A 221 -5.99 -8.89 -19.70
N GLN A 222 -7.31 -8.66 -19.76
CA GLN A 222 -8.00 -8.39 -21.02
C GLN A 222 -7.51 -7.09 -21.67
N GLN A 223 -7.38 -6.00 -20.89
CA GLN A 223 -6.87 -4.72 -21.39
C GLN A 223 -5.42 -4.84 -21.89
N ILE A 224 -4.58 -5.60 -21.20
CA ILE A 224 -3.20 -5.86 -21.63
C ILE A 224 -3.19 -6.63 -22.95
N LYS A 225 -3.97 -7.72 -23.05
CA LYS A 225 -4.09 -8.52 -24.27
C LYS A 225 -4.49 -7.67 -25.48
N THR A 226 -5.42 -6.74 -25.32
CA THR A 226 -5.90 -5.89 -26.42
C THR A 226 -5.02 -4.68 -26.69
N SER A 227 -4.15 -4.29 -25.75
CA SER A 227 -3.30 -3.11 -25.87
C SER A 227 -2.15 -3.27 -26.88
N GLY A 228 -1.68 -4.50 -27.11
CA GLY A 228 -0.46 -4.75 -27.87
C GLY A 228 0.82 -4.22 -27.22
N LEU A 229 0.79 -3.83 -25.94
CA LEU A 229 1.96 -3.38 -25.20
C LEU A 229 2.85 -4.59 -24.84
N ASP A 230 4.16 -4.40 -24.95
CA ASP A 230 5.14 -5.30 -24.34
C ASP A 230 5.15 -5.03 -22.84
N ALA A 231 4.53 -5.92 -22.05
CA ALA A 231 4.23 -5.65 -20.65
C ALA A 231 4.80 -6.74 -19.73
N THR A 232 5.68 -6.33 -18.82
CA THR A 232 5.99 -7.13 -17.62
C THR A 232 5.06 -6.68 -16.49
N ILE A 233 4.36 -7.61 -15.88
CA ILE A 233 3.26 -7.31 -14.95
C ILE A 233 3.55 -7.93 -13.59
N PHE A 234 3.32 -7.16 -12.54
CA PHE A 234 3.45 -7.56 -11.15
C PHE A 234 2.10 -7.42 -10.45
N LEU A 235 1.52 -8.54 -10.03
CA LEU A 235 0.22 -8.60 -9.35
C LEU A 235 0.40 -9.08 -7.90
N GLU A 236 -0.09 -8.31 -6.92
CA GLU A 236 -0.21 -8.80 -5.54
C GLU A 236 -1.46 -9.67 -5.42
N ILE A 237 -1.35 -10.86 -4.84
CA ILE A 237 -2.48 -11.79 -4.71
C ILE A 237 -2.67 -12.23 -3.24
N ASP A 238 -3.88 -12.69 -2.94
CA ASP A 238 -4.08 -13.55 -1.78
C ASP A 238 -3.51 -14.95 -2.08
N PRO A 239 -2.85 -15.64 -1.13
CA PRO A 239 -2.31 -16.97 -1.37
C PRO A 239 -3.35 -17.97 -1.88
N SER A 240 -4.61 -17.87 -1.44
CA SER A 240 -5.71 -18.73 -1.88
C SER A 240 -6.06 -18.57 -3.37
N GLN A 241 -5.65 -17.46 -4.00
CA GLN A 241 -5.94 -17.16 -5.40
C GLN A 241 -4.93 -17.78 -6.38
N THR A 242 -3.81 -18.35 -5.89
CA THR A 242 -2.69 -18.82 -6.71
C THR A 242 -3.11 -19.67 -7.93
N GLU A 243 -3.95 -20.70 -7.72
CA GLU A 243 -4.35 -21.58 -8.81
C GLU A 243 -5.27 -20.86 -9.82
N ALA A 244 -6.19 -20.04 -9.31
CA ALA A 244 -7.19 -19.36 -10.13
C ALA A 244 -6.56 -18.23 -10.96
N ILE A 245 -5.62 -17.47 -10.40
CA ILE A 245 -4.90 -16.42 -11.15
C ILE A 245 -4.03 -17.04 -12.25
N ASN A 246 -3.39 -18.20 -12.01
CA ASN A 246 -2.64 -18.90 -13.06
C ASN A 246 -3.52 -19.28 -14.25
N LYS A 247 -4.69 -19.90 -14.00
CA LYS A 247 -5.66 -20.25 -15.06
C LYS A 247 -6.10 -19.02 -15.84
N LEU A 248 -6.31 -17.91 -15.15
CA LEU A 248 -6.72 -16.65 -15.75
C LEU A 248 -5.63 -16.05 -16.64
N ILE A 249 -4.38 -16.03 -16.15
CA ILE A 249 -3.24 -15.56 -16.94
C ILE A 249 -3.07 -16.41 -18.18
N THR A 250 -3.08 -17.74 -18.08
CA THR A 250 -2.98 -18.64 -19.24
C THR A 250 -4.11 -18.44 -20.26
N LYS A 251 -5.33 -18.12 -19.81
CA LYS A 251 -6.48 -17.83 -20.69
C LYS A 251 -6.27 -16.55 -21.52
N TYR A 252 -5.72 -15.48 -20.91
CA TYR A 252 -5.60 -14.18 -21.59
C TYR A 252 -4.23 -13.98 -22.25
N LEU A 253 -3.16 -14.49 -21.65
CA LEU A 253 -1.76 -14.34 -22.05
C LEU A 253 -1.06 -15.72 -22.11
N PRO A 254 -1.46 -16.62 -23.03
CA PRO A 254 -1.00 -18.02 -23.06
C PRO A 254 0.50 -18.19 -23.31
N GLU A 255 1.16 -17.21 -23.93
CA GLU A 255 2.59 -17.24 -24.26
C GLU A 255 3.48 -16.66 -23.15
N SER A 256 2.88 -16.13 -22.08
CA SER A 256 3.62 -15.49 -20.99
C SER A 256 4.28 -16.51 -20.06
N LYS A 257 5.46 -16.16 -19.54
CA LYS A 257 6.09 -16.83 -18.42
C LYS A 257 5.50 -16.32 -17.12
N ILE A 258 5.06 -17.23 -16.26
CA ILE A 258 4.48 -16.92 -14.95
C ILE A 258 5.46 -17.34 -13.86
N GLU A 259 5.82 -16.41 -12.98
CA GLU A 259 6.62 -16.66 -11.79
C GLU A 259 5.83 -16.24 -10.55
N ILE A 260 5.72 -17.15 -9.57
CA ILE A 260 5.04 -16.87 -8.30
C ILE A 260 6.11 -16.76 -7.21
N LYS A 261 6.14 -15.60 -6.57
CA LYS A 261 7.07 -15.26 -5.49
C LYS A 261 6.34 -15.24 -4.16
N LYS A 262 7.07 -15.65 -3.12
CA LYS A 262 6.59 -15.73 -1.75
C LYS A 262 6.99 -14.51 -0.94
N ASP A 263 6.13 -14.07 -0.05
CA ASP A 263 6.47 -13.08 0.97
C ASP A 263 7.42 -13.65 2.03
N LEU A 264 7.84 -12.81 2.98
CA LEU A 264 8.70 -13.22 4.10
C LEU A 264 8.04 -14.27 5.01
N GLY A 265 6.71 -14.37 4.98
CA GLY A 265 5.93 -15.42 5.65
C GLY A 265 5.91 -16.75 4.91
N GLY A 266 6.52 -16.84 3.73
CA GLY A 266 6.55 -18.04 2.90
C GLY A 266 5.25 -18.32 2.14
N LEU A 267 4.33 -17.35 2.08
CA LEU A 267 3.06 -17.46 1.38
C LEU A 267 3.15 -16.84 -0.01
N ASN A 268 2.47 -17.43 -0.99
CA ASN A 268 2.41 -16.88 -2.35
C ASN A 268 1.77 -15.50 -2.32
N ARG A 269 2.50 -14.48 -2.79
CA ARG A 269 2.09 -13.08 -2.64
C ARG A 269 2.16 -12.29 -3.93
N LEU A 270 3.15 -12.57 -4.78
CA LEU A 270 3.43 -11.76 -5.95
C LEU A 270 3.51 -12.66 -7.18
N VAL A 271 2.74 -12.33 -8.20
CA VAL A 271 2.82 -12.96 -9.52
C VAL A 271 3.53 -12.01 -10.46
N LYS A 272 4.62 -12.48 -11.08
CA LYS A 272 5.28 -11.83 -12.20
C LYS A 272 4.85 -12.52 -13.49
N ILE A 273 4.47 -11.73 -14.48
CA ILE A 273 4.11 -12.16 -15.83
C ILE A 273 5.07 -11.44 -16.78
N SER A 274 5.77 -12.18 -17.64
CA SER A 274 6.74 -11.66 -18.62
C SER A 274 6.67 -12.39 -19.94
#